data_AF-A0AAR2J276-F1
#
_entry.id   AF-A0AAR2J276-F1
#
_cell.length_a   1.000
_cell.length_b   1.000
_cell.length_c   1.000
_cell.angle_alpha   90.00
_cell.angle_beta   90.00
_cell.angle_gamma   90.00
#
_symmetry.space_group_name_H-M   'P 1'
#
loop_
_entity.id
_entity.type
_entity.pdbx_description
1 polymer ?
#
loop_
_entity_poly.entity_id
_entity_poly.type
_entity_poly.pdbx_seq_one_letter_code
_entity_poly.pdbx_strand_id
1 'polypeptide(L)'
;RISRPNDGAMKMKMLRLRSPSVSSLGPELRCTVRLLDDSEISCSIQRDTKGQFLLDHVCNHYSLLEKDYFGIRYVDPEKQRHWLDPSKPVVKQMKCQQPYTMCFRVKFYPQEPIKIREELTRYLLYLQLKRDLYHGRLLCPFADAAYLGACIVQAELGDYDADEHPADYISDFKLFPKQSLKLERKIMEIHQNELRGQSPALAELNLLQRAHTLDTYGVDPHPCKDFTGTTAFLGFTARGFMVFQGNKRIHLLKWADVSKFKFEGKTFYVIGVQREKKLVLTFHTSTPAACKHLWKCGVENQAFYKCAKSSQIKTVSSSSIFFKGTRFRYSGRVAKEVIEASSKIQRDPPVVHRSQLGQSRSYNSLSHKQLIMNMEPLLPALSSTKEHRDTSLGEEESAITGTGAEVERREQEVEEGEEMGSLTISDMAYSPCASMLPTPVEEGQGGVDFLFQSPGRLLKELHADPEMQAELQAERERELAREALRQSLCSPSSGRQQLGACIRSAARLVAAATVILLILLPLLLKT
;
A
#
# COMPACT_ATOMS: atom_id res chain seq x y z
N ARG A 1 -68.63 -17.36 -13.37
CA ARG A 1 -67.46 -18.13 -12.85
C ARG A 1 -66.22 -17.60 -13.55
N ILE A 2 -65.55 -16.60 -12.97
CA ILE A 2 -64.28 -16.72 -12.22
C ILE A 2 -63.06 -16.93 -13.15
N SER A 3 -62.36 -15.81 -13.40
CA SER A 3 -60.90 -15.55 -13.47
C SER A 3 -59.92 -16.53 -14.13
N ARG A 4 -59.09 -16.04 -15.08
CA ARG A 4 -57.69 -15.56 -14.91
C ARG A 4 -56.99 -15.41 -16.28
N PRO A 5 -56.18 -14.35 -16.52
CA PRO A 5 -55.16 -14.36 -17.55
C PRO A 5 -53.74 -14.45 -16.97
N ASN A 6 -52.94 -15.35 -17.56
CA ASN A 6 -51.49 -15.30 -17.82
C ASN A 6 -50.54 -14.72 -16.74
N ASP A 7 -49.94 -15.62 -15.96
CA ASP A 7 -48.65 -15.37 -15.31
C ASP A 7 -47.50 -15.70 -16.29
N GLY A 8 -46.85 -14.65 -16.79
CA GLY A 8 -45.60 -14.74 -17.53
C GLY A 8 -44.43 -14.97 -16.56
N ALA A 9 -44.09 -16.24 -16.31
CA ALA A 9 -42.90 -16.60 -15.56
C ALA A 9 -41.63 -16.19 -16.33
N MET A 10 -40.87 -15.24 -15.77
CA MET A 10 -39.52 -14.90 -16.20
C MET A 10 -38.61 -16.14 -16.13
N LYS A 11 -38.14 -16.62 -17.29
CA LYS A 11 -37.09 -17.63 -17.40
C LYS A 11 -35.80 -17.12 -16.74
N MET A 12 -35.46 -17.67 -15.57
CA MET A 12 -34.10 -17.62 -15.04
C MET A 12 -33.14 -18.23 -16.08
N LYS A 13 -32.18 -17.44 -16.57
CA LYS A 13 -31.04 -17.96 -17.33
C LYS A 13 -30.15 -18.72 -16.34
N MET A 14 -30.33 -20.03 -16.27
CA MET A 14 -29.36 -20.95 -15.67
C MET A 14 -28.00 -20.71 -16.35
N LEU A 15 -27.01 -20.27 -15.57
CA LEU A 15 -25.61 -20.31 -15.96
C LEU A 15 -25.26 -21.79 -16.18
N ARG A 16 -25.14 -22.20 -17.45
CA ARG A 16 -24.60 -23.53 -17.78
C ARG A 16 -23.18 -23.62 -17.22
N LEU A 17 -22.99 -24.39 -16.15
CA LEU A 17 -21.69 -24.94 -15.80
C LEU A 17 -21.18 -25.69 -17.03
N ARG A 18 -20.11 -25.19 -17.65
CA ARG A 18 -19.34 -25.99 -18.59
C ARG A 18 -18.76 -27.16 -17.81
N SER A 19 -19.01 -28.37 -18.28
CA SER A 19 -18.29 -29.56 -17.85
C SER A 19 -16.77 -29.32 -17.99
N PRO A 20 -15.97 -29.61 -16.97
CA PRO A 20 -14.53 -29.44 -17.06
C PRO A 20 -13.97 -30.43 -18.09
N SER A 21 -13.15 -29.93 -19.02
CA SER A 21 -12.29 -30.77 -19.83
C SER A 21 -11.32 -31.53 -18.92
N VAL A 22 -11.04 -32.79 -19.28
CA VAL A 22 -10.30 -33.82 -18.53
C VAL A 22 -8.86 -33.41 -18.11
N SER A 23 -8.38 -32.23 -18.52
CA SER A 23 -7.08 -31.65 -18.13
C SER A 23 -7.07 -30.92 -16.77
N SER A 24 -8.17 -30.93 -16.01
CA SER A 24 -8.37 -30.06 -14.82
C SER A 24 -8.34 -30.78 -13.45
N LEU A 25 -7.89 -32.04 -13.40
CA LEU A 25 -7.71 -32.78 -12.15
C LEU A 25 -6.39 -32.42 -11.42
N GLY A 26 -6.13 -31.12 -11.27
CA GLY A 26 -5.07 -30.65 -10.37
C GLY A 26 -5.55 -30.75 -8.91
N PRO A 27 -4.65 -30.98 -7.93
CA PRO A 27 -5.03 -30.94 -6.52
C PRO A 27 -5.64 -29.56 -6.19
N GLU A 28 -6.83 -29.57 -5.59
CA GLU A 28 -7.46 -28.34 -5.09
C GLU A 28 -6.64 -27.81 -3.92
N LEU A 29 -6.35 -26.52 -3.96
CA LEU A 29 -5.60 -25.82 -2.93
C LEU A 29 -6.56 -24.95 -2.13
N ARG A 30 -6.49 -25.03 -0.80
CA ARG A 30 -7.29 -24.18 0.07
C ARG A 30 -6.66 -22.79 0.19
N CYS A 31 -7.48 -21.77 -0.01
CA CYS A 31 -7.12 -20.37 0.13
C CYS A 31 -8.07 -19.69 1.13
N THR A 32 -7.53 -18.87 2.02
CA THR A 32 -8.28 -18.07 2.98
C THR A 32 -8.06 -16.59 2.71
N VAL A 33 -9.15 -15.84 2.53
CA VAL A 33 -9.12 -14.38 2.41
C VAL A 33 -9.74 -13.77 3.66
N ARG A 34 -8.93 -13.06 4.44
CA ARG A 34 -9.39 -12.26 5.59
C ARG A 34 -9.96 -10.94 5.12
N LEU A 35 -11.17 -10.65 5.55
CA LEU A 35 -11.95 -9.49 5.12
C LEU A 35 -11.63 -8.24 5.96
N LEU A 36 -12.36 -7.14 5.71
CA LEU A 36 -12.12 -5.85 6.36
C LEU A 36 -12.61 -5.82 7.81
N ASP A 37 -13.62 -6.59 8.15
CA ASP A 37 -14.16 -6.83 9.50
C ASP A 37 -13.42 -7.93 10.29
N ASP A 38 -12.34 -8.48 9.71
CA ASP A 38 -11.56 -9.61 10.23
C ASP A 38 -12.25 -10.99 10.18
N SER A 39 -13.44 -11.08 9.59
CA SER A 39 -14.00 -12.38 9.19
C SER A 39 -13.15 -13.01 8.08
N GLU A 40 -13.29 -14.32 7.88
CA GLU A 40 -12.52 -15.07 6.90
C GLU A 40 -13.45 -15.82 5.96
N ILE A 41 -13.15 -15.75 4.66
CA ILE A 41 -13.78 -16.60 3.65
C ILE A 41 -12.75 -17.59 3.12
N SER A 42 -13.12 -18.87 3.10
CA SER A 42 -12.31 -19.95 2.52
C SER A 42 -12.84 -20.33 1.14
N CYS A 43 -11.95 -20.61 0.20
CA CYS A 43 -12.30 -21.17 -1.11
C CYS A 43 -11.23 -22.14 -1.62
N SER A 44 -11.65 -23.08 -2.46
CA SER A 44 -10.74 -23.97 -3.21
C SER A 44 -10.32 -23.30 -4.51
N ILE A 45 -9.03 -23.36 -4.83
CA ILE A 45 -8.47 -22.88 -6.10
C ILE A 45 -7.67 -23.97 -6.80
N GLN A 46 -7.62 -23.90 -8.13
CA GLN A 46 -6.77 -24.75 -8.96
C GLN A 46 -5.47 -24.02 -9.34
N ARG A 47 -4.48 -24.75 -9.86
CA ARG A 47 -3.14 -24.22 -10.19
C ARG A 47 -3.14 -23.03 -11.16
N ASP A 48 -4.12 -22.96 -12.05
CA ASP A 48 -4.30 -21.94 -13.07
C ASP A 48 -5.34 -20.86 -12.70
N THR A 49 -6.00 -21.00 -11.54
CA THR A 49 -7.00 -20.05 -11.06
C THR A 49 -6.39 -18.65 -10.92
N LYS A 50 -6.96 -17.68 -11.61
CA LYS A 50 -6.47 -16.29 -11.63
C LYS A 50 -6.87 -15.52 -10.38
N GLY A 51 -6.10 -14.49 -10.03
CA GLY A 51 -6.42 -13.62 -8.91
C GLY A 51 -7.79 -12.92 -9.03
N GLN A 52 -8.26 -12.69 -10.26
CA GLN A 52 -9.58 -12.13 -10.53
C GLN A 52 -10.71 -12.98 -9.92
N PHE A 53 -10.56 -14.31 -9.92
CA PHE A 53 -11.55 -15.21 -9.32
C PHE A 53 -11.73 -14.94 -7.82
N LEU A 54 -10.63 -14.81 -7.07
CA LEU A 54 -10.67 -14.50 -5.65
C LEU A 54 -11.28 -13.12 -5.38
N LEU A 55 -10.93 -12.12 -6.20
CA LEU A 55 -11.47 -10.77 -6.06
C LEU A 55 -12.99 -10.77 -6.31
N ASP A 56 -13.46 -11.41 -7.38
CA ASP A 56 -14.89 -11.50 -7.67
C ASP A 56 -15.63 -12.34 -6.60
N HIS A 57 -15.00 -13.39 -6.05
CA HIS A 57 -15.57 -14.17 -4.95
C HIS A 57 -15.84 -13.31 -3.71
N VAL A 58 -14.87 -12.49 -3.28
CA VAL A 58 -15.04 -11.55 -2.17
C VAL A 58 -16.09 -10.47 -2.50
N CYS A 59 -16.02 -9.87 -3.70
CA CYS A 59 -16.98 -8.83 -4.09
C CYS A 59 -18.42 -9.38 -4.15
N ASN A 60 -18.61 -10.61 -4.61
CA ASN A 60 -19.92 -11.25 -4.62
C ASN A 60 -20.43 -11.55 -3.22
N HIS A 61 -19.55 -11.96 -2.29
CA HIS A 61 -19.91 -12.17 -0.88
C HIS A 61 -20.51 -10.89 -0.26
N TYR A 62 -19.91 -9.72 -0.52
CA TYR A 62 -20.43 -8.44 -0.07
C TYR A 62 -21.57 -7.88 -0.94
N SER A 63 -21.82 -8.42 -2.13
CA SER A 63 -22.60 -7.75 -3.18
C SER A 63 -22.06 -6.34 -3.53
N LEU A 64 -20.74 -6.20 -3.66
CA LEU A 64 -20.02 -4.94 -3.87
C LEU A 64 -19.93 -4.55 -5.35
N LEU A 65 -20.47 -3.38 -5.74
CA LEU A 65 -20.39 -2.88 -7.13
C LEU A 65 -19.16 -2.00 -7.40
N GLU A 66 -18.75 -1.18 -6.43
CA GLU A 66 -17.62 -0.24 -6.53
C GLU A 66 -16.27 -0.93 -6.26
N LYS A 67 -16.06 -2.09 -6.90
CA LYS A 67 -14.94 -3.00 -6.61
C LYS A 67 -13.55 -2.45 -6.90
N ASP A 68 -13.42 -1.45 -7.77
CA ASP A 68 -12.11 -0.91 -8.20
C ASP A 68 -11.33 -0.24 -7.06
N TYR A 69 -11.98 0.15 -5.96
CA TYR A 69 -11.28 0.70 -4.79
C TYR A 69 -10.52 -0.36 -3.99
N PHE A 70 -10.80 -1.64 -4.21
CA PHE A 70 -10.32 -2.73 -3.37
C PHE A 70 -9.37 -3.67 -4.11
N GLY A 71 -8.61 -4.43 -3.34
CA GLY A 71 -7.75 -5.47 -3.85
C GLY A 71 -7.47 -6.53 -2.79
N ILE A 72 -6.81 -7.60 -3.22
CA ILE A 72 -6.31 -8.64 -2.32
C ILE A 72 -4.81 -8.46 -2.19
N ARG A 73 -4.31 -8.43 -0.95
CA ARG A 73 -2.88 -8.39 -0.65
C ARG A 73 -2.41 -9.69 0.01
N TYR A 74 -1.15 -10.01 -0.16
CA TYR A 74 -0.46 -11.11 0.52
C TYR A 74 0.93 -10.65 0.97
N VAL A 75 1.55 -11.43 1.83
CA VAL A 75 2.94 -11.21 2.27
C VAL A 75 3.80 -12.33 1.70
N ASP A 76 4.95 -11.99 1.12
CA ASP A 76 5.90 -12.98 0.62
C ASP A 76 6.82 -13.50 1.74
N PRO A 77 7.61 -14.57 1.50
CA PRO A 77 8.55 -15.10 2.49
C PRO A 77 9.56 -14.05 3.00
N GLU A 78 9.89 -13.04 2.20
CA GLU A 78 10.77 -11.92 2.55
C GLU A 78 10.06 -10.79 3.34
N LYS A 79 8.85 -11.06 3.84
CA LYS A 79 7.99 -10.13 4.60
C LYS A 79 7.61 -8.85 3.84
N GLN A 80 7.67 -8.87 2.51
CA GLN A 80 7.18 -7.78 1.67
C GLN A 80 5.70 -7.96 1.35
N ARG A 81 4.97 -6.85 1.40
CA ARG A 81 3.54 -6.81 1.10
C ARG A 81 3.35 -6.66 -0.42
N HIS A 82 2.49 -7.48 -1.01
CA HIS A 82 2.19 -7.44 -2.44
C HIS A 82 0.70 -7.39 -2.69
N TRP A 83 0.30 -6.64 -3.71
CA TRP A 83 -1.03 -6.76 -4.30
C TRP A 83 -1.07 -7.93 -5.26
N LEU A 84 -2.12 -8.75 -5.13
CA LEU A 84 -2.42 -9.83 -6.06
C LEU A 84 -2.76 -9.23 -7.43
N ASP A 85 -2.05 -9.65 -8.46
CA ASP A 85 -2.37 -9.32 -9.85
C ASP A 85 -3.59 -10.15 -10.28
N PRO A 86 -4.73 -9.52 -10.60
CA PRO A 86 -5.94 -10.24 -10.96
C PRO A 86 -5.80 -11.03 -12.28
N SER A 87 -4.88 -10.62 -13.16
CA SER A 87 -4.69 -11.23 -14.48
C SER A 87 -3.87 -12.52 -14.45
N LYS A 88 -3.16 -12.79 -13.34
CA LYS A 88 -2.21 -13.91 -13.21
C LYS A 88 -2.74 -15.01 -12.29
N PRO A 89 -2.31 -16.27 -12.50
CA PRO A 89 -2.63 -17.37 -11.59
C PRO A 89 -2.17 -17.08 -10.16
N VAL A 90 -3.01 -17.36 -9.16
CA VAL A 90 -2.73 -17.12 -7.74
C VAL A 90 -1.48 -17.91 -7.32
N VAL A 91 -1.43 -19.19 -7.65
CA VAL A 91 -0.32 -20.10 -7.27
C VAL A 91 1.03 -19.65 -7.82
N LYS A 92 1.06 -18.96 -8.98
CA LYS A 92 2.31 -18.43 -9.55
C LYS A 92 2.80 -17.16 -8.86
N GLN A 93 1.94 -16.50 -8.11
CA GLN A 93 2.24 -15.27 -7.37
C GLN A 93 2.56 -15.58 -5.91
N MET A 94 1.81 -16.50 -5.31
CA MET A 94 2.02 -17.00 -3.96
C MET A 94 3.31 -17.84 -3.94
N LYS A 95 4.41 -17.24 -3.48
CA LYS A 95 5.69 -17.94 -3.25
C LYS A 95 5.78 -18.58 -1.87
N CYS A 96 4.74 -18.43 -1.06
CA CYS A 96 4.67 -18.94 0.31
C CYS A 96 4.20 -20.40 0.36
N GLN A 97 4.48 -21.06 1.48
CA GLN A 97 3.96 -22.40 1.75
C GLN A 97 2.46 -22.34 2.07
N GLN A 98 1.75 -23.44 1.79
CA GLN A 98 0.32 -23.57 2.03
C GLN A 98 0.03 -23.81 3.53
N PRO A 99 -1.16 -23.42 4.04
CA PRO A 99 -2.29 -22.82 3.34
C PRO A 99 -2.06 -21.34 2.98
N TYR A 100 -2.66 -20.88 1.87
CA TYR A 100 -2.54 -19.48 1.47
C TYR A 100 -3.46 -18.59 2.28
N THR A 101 -2.89 -17.60 2.98
CA THR A 101 -3.64 -16.55 3.67
C THR A 101 -3.40 -15.21 3.00
N MET A 102 -4.51 -14.53 2.68
CA MET A 102 -4.51 -13.23 2.01
C MET A 102 -5.46 -12.27 2.73
N CYS A 103 -5.40 -10.99 2.38
CA CYS A 103 -6.25 -9.97 2.99
C CYS A 103 -6.94 -9.13 1.91
N PHE A 104 -8.26 -9.00 2.00
CA PHE A 104 -9.02 -8.03 1.21
C PHE A 104 -8.92 -6.65 1.85
N ARG A 105 -8.45 -5.64 1.10
CA ARG A 105 -8.13 -4.30 1.61
C ARG A 105 -8.46 -3.22 0.59
N VAL A 106 -8.53 -1.98 1.06
CA VAL A 106 -8.62 -0.81 0.18
C VAL A 106 -7.28 -0.61 -0.51
N LYS A 107 -7.30 -0.62 -1.84
CA LYS A 107 -6.12 -0.42 -2.69
C LYS A 107 -6.01 1.03 -3.15
N PHE A 108 -7.13 1.61 -3.57
CA PHE A 108 -7.21 3.00 -4.00
C PHE A 108 -8.21 3.74 -3.13
N TYR A 109 -7.74 4.69 -2.35
CA TYR A 109 -8.61 5.52 -1.52
C TYR A 109 -9.28 6.58 -2.40
N PRO A 110 -10.60 6.84 -2.25
CA PRO A 110 -11.27 7.89 -2.98
C PRO A 110 -10.71 9.26 -2.58
N GLN A 111 -10.61 10.19 -3.53
CA GLN A 111 -10.22 11.56 -3.24
C GLN A 111 -11.26 12.26 -2.35
N GLU A 112 -12.54 11.98 -2.59
CA GLU A 112 -13.68 12.53 -1.86
C GLU A 112 -14.64 11.38 -1.54
N PRO A 113 -14.62 10.85 -0.30
CA PRO A 113 -15.49 9.74 0.12
C PRO A 113 -16.99 10.01 -0.09
N ILE A 114 -17.41 11.28 -0.05
CA ILE A 114 -18.82 11.68 -0.29
C ILE A 114 -19.30 11.37 -1.73
N LYS A 115 -18.37 11.20 -2.68
CA LYS A 115 -18.71 10.85 -4.07
C LYS A 115 -19.02 9.37 -4.27
N ILE A 116 -18.76 8.54 -3.25
CA ILE A 116 -19.10 7.12 -3.28
C ILE A 116 -20.59 6.97 -3.09
N ARG A 117 -21.22 6.26 -4.03
CA ARG A 117 -22.67 6.12 -4.08
C ARG A 117 -23.17 5.14 -3.00
N GLU A 118 -22.54 3.98 -2.87
CA GLU A 118 -23.06 2.92 -1.99
C GLU A 118 -22.60 3.09 -0.54
N GLU A 119 -23.53 2.92 0.40
CA GLU A 119 -23.21 2.90 1.83
C GLU A 119 -22.25 1.76 2.18
N LEU A 120 -22.45 0.58 1.59
CA LEU A 120 -21.57 -0.57 1.77
C LEU A 120 -20.10 -0.23 1.48
N THR A 121 -19.83 0.46 0.36
CA THR A 121 -18.47 0.87 0.01
C THR A 121 -17.91 1.85 1.03
N ARG A 122 -18.72 2.80 1.52
CA ARG A 122 -18.33 3.73 2.59
C ARG A 122 -18.04 2.99 3.90
N TYR A 123 -18.86 2.03 4.27
CA TYR A 123 -18.65 1.19 5.45
C TYR A 123 -17.34 0.40 5.36
N LEU A 124 -17.05 -0.22 4.21
CA LEU A 124 -15.79 -0.94 4.00
C LEU A 124 -14.56 -0.01 4.05
N LEU A 125 -14.68 1.23 3.56
CA LEU A 125 -13.63 2.25 3.74
C LEU A 125 -13.48 2.65 5.20
N TYR A 126 -14.59 2.80 5.93
CA TYR A 126 -14.59 3.10 7.37
C TYR A 126 -13.85 2.01 8.14
N LEU A 127 -14.12 0.72 7.86
CA LEU A 127 -13.41 -0.40 8.50
C LEU A 127 -11.90 -0.37 8.23
N GLN A 128 -11.50 0.00 7.01
CA GLN A 128 -10.08 0.17 6.70
C GLN A 128 -9.46 1.34 7.50
N LEU A 129 -10.13 2.49 7.58
CA LEU A 129 -9.60 3.65 8.31
C LEU A 129 -9.60 3.42 9.82
N LYS A 130 -10.61 2.73 10.38
CA LYS A 130 -10.62 2.25 11.77
C LYS A 130 -9.39 1.39 12.05
N ARG A 131 -9.06 0.47 11.14
CA ARG A 131 -7.84 -0.34 11.23
C ARG A 131 -6.57 0.51 11.10
N ASP A 132 -6.55 1.48 10.19
CA ASP A 132 -5.39 2.36 9.98
C ASP A 132 -5.13 3.27 11.19
N LEU A 133 -6.18 3.71 11.90
CA LEU A 133 -6.10 4.41 13.19
C LEU A 133 -5.51 3.50 14.27
N TYR A 134 -6.09 2.31 14.45
CA TYR A 134 -5.66 1.34 15.46
C TYR A 134 -4.19 0.96 15.32
N HIS A 135 -3.68 0.84 14.09
CA HIS A 135 -2.28 0.51 13.84
C HIS A 135 -1.35 1.73 13.67
N GLY A 136 -1.84 2.96 13.89
CA GLY A 136 -1.01 4.17 13.82
C GLY A 136 -0.57 4.57 12.40
N ARG A 137 -1.23 4.04 11.37
CA ARG A 137 -0.98 4.37 9.96
C ARG A 137 -1.64 5.70 9.57
N LEU A 138 -2.79 6.00 10.15
CA LEU A 138 -3.44 7.31 10.01
C LEU A 138 -3.00 8.21 11.16
N LEU A 139 -2.07 9.12 10.90
CA LEU A 139 -1.62 10.11 11.87
C LEU A 139 -2.67 11.21 12.03
N CYS A 140 -3.03 11.47 13.30
CA CYS A 140 -4.04 12.43 13.67
C CYS A 140 -3.48 13.39 14.72
N PRO A 141 -3.65 14.71 14.55
CA PRO A 141 -3.60 15.65 15.65
C PRO A 141 -4.60 15.27 16.75
N PHE A 142 -4.35 15.72 18.00
CA PHE A 142 -5.19 15.35 19.15
C PHE A 142 -6.69 15.59 18.92
N ALA A 143 -7.06 16.76 18.36
CA ALA A 143 -8.45 17.11 18.12
C ALA A 143 -9.11 16.17 17.08
N ASP A 144 -8.40 15.83 16.01
CA ASP A 144 -8.91 14.90 15.00
C ASP A 144 -8.96 13.48 15.56
N ALA A 145 -7.97 13.05 16.37
CA ALA A 145 -8.01 11.75 17.03
C ALA A 145 -9.24 11.63 17.94
N ALA A 146 -9.53 12.65 18.75
CA ALA A 146 -10.70 12.65 19.62
C ALA A 146 -12.01 12.59 18.83
N TYR A 147 -12.14 13.39 17.76
CA TYR A 147 -13.33 13.38 16.91
C TYR A 147 -13.52 12.04 16.18
N LEU A 148 -12.46 11.50 15.58
CA LEU A 148 -12.52 10.21 14.89
C LEU A 148 -12.84 9.07 15.85
N GLY A 149 -12.27 9.10 17.07
CA GLY A 149 -12.59 8.16 18.13
C GLY A 149 -14.07 8.24 18.53
N ALA A 150 -14.61 9.45 18.72
CA ALA A 150 -16.02 9.64 19.03
C ALA A 150 -16.95 9.15 17.90
N CYS A 151 -16.59 9.36 16.63
CA CYS A 151 -17.35 8.80 15.51
C CYS A 151 -17.36 7.27 15.51
N ILE A 152 -16.25 6.62 15.88
CA ILE A 152 -16.20 5.15 16.01
C ILE A 152 -17.13 4.71 17.13
N VAL A 153 -17.07 5.36 18.29
CA VAL A 153 -17.91 5.03 19.45
C VAL A 153 -19.40 5.18 19.11
N GLN A 154 -19.80 6.31 18.53
CA GLN A 154 -21.18 6.55 18.09
C GLN A 154 -21.65 5.49 17.08
N ALA A 155 -20.77 5.08 16.15
CA ALA A 155 -21.13 4.08 15.14
C ALA A 155 -21.31 2.67 15.72
N GLU A 156 -20.63 2.35 16.81
CA GLU A 156 -20.62 1.02 17.42
C GLU A 156 -21.63 0.90 18.57
N LEU A 157 -21.77 1.94 19.40
CA LEU A 157 -22.61 1.95 20.61
C LEU A 157 -23.95 2.67 20.43
N GLY A 158 -24.06 3.54 19.43
CA GLY A 158 -25.21 4.45 19.30
C GLY A 158 -25.07 5.66 20.22
N ASP A 159 -26.19 6.23 20.65
CA ASP A 159 -26.19 7.41 21.52
C ASP A 159 -25.69 7.08 22.93
N TYR A 160 -25.01 8.03 23.56
CA TYR A 160 -24.67 7.90 24.97
C TYR A 160 -25.92 7.78 25.85
N ASP A 161 -25.88 6.79 26.73
CA ASP A 161 -26.84 6.49 27.79
C ASP A 161 -26.09 6.37 29.13
N ALA A 162 -26.50 7.14 30.14
CA ALA A 162 -25.85 7.16 31.45
C ALA A 162 -26.03 5.86 32.27
N ASP A 163 -27.06 5.08 31.96
CA ASP A 163 -27.34 3.80 32.63
C ASP A 163 -26.51 2.65 32.02
N GLU A 164 -26.17 2.75 30.73
CA GLU A 164 -25.38 1.73 30.02
C GLU A 164 -23.88 2.05 29.95
N HIS A 165 -23.50 3.34 29.97
CA HIS A 165 -22.12 3.77 29.77
C HIS A 165 -21.48 4.25 31.10
N PRO A 166 -20.62 3.43 31.74
CA PRO A 166 -19.88 3.85 32.94
C PRO A 166 -18.92 5.00 32.64
N ALA A 167 -18.36 5.65 33.67
CA ALA A 167 -17.55 6.86 33.52
C ALA A 167 -16.27 6.70 32.65
N ASP A 168 -15.82 5.46 32.43
CA ASP A 168 -14.61 5.06 31.71
C ASP A 168 -14.90 4.08 30.56
N TYR A 169 -16.15 4.04 30.05
CA TYR A 169 -16.57 3.08 29.01
C TYR A 169 -15.67 3.04 27.76
N ILE A 170 -14.93 4.10 27.45
CA ILE A 170 -13.99 4.13 26.32
C ILE A 170 -12.75 3.27 26.55
N SER A 171 -12.33 3.03 27.81
CA SER A 171 -11.12 2.29 28.13
C SER A 171 -11.16 0.83 27.65
N ASP A 172 -12.35 0.26 27.49
CA ASP A 172 -12.55 -1.08 26.90
C ASP A 172 -12.30 -1.12 25.38
N PHE A 173 -12.36 0.03 24.72
CA PHE A 173 -12.19 0.18 23.28
C PHE A 173 -10.75 0.60 22.97
N LYS A 174 -9.93 -0.33 22.49
CA LYS A 174 -8.59 0.02 21.98
C LYS A 174 -8.70 0.65 20.59
N LEU A 175 -8.88 1.98 20.54
CA LEU A 175 -9.06 2.72 19.28
C LEU A 175 -7.73 3.18 18.67
N PHE A 176 -6.73 3.45 19.51
CA PHE A 176 -5.43 4.01 19.11
C PHE A 176 -4.26 3.20 19.70
N PRO A 177 -3.06 3.19 19.06
CA PRO A 177 -1.87 2.56 19.62
C PRO A 177 -1.46 3.15 20.97
N LYS A 178 -1.64 4.48 21.12
CA LYS A 178 -1.41 5.22 22.37
C LYS A 178 -2.66 5.99 22.75
N GLN A 179 -3.54 5.31 23.47
CA GLN A 179 -4.76 5.89 23.99
C GLN A 179 -4.50 6.38 25.41
N SER A 180 -4.53 7.71 25.61
CA SER A 180 -4.34 8.31 26.94
C SER A 180 -5.68 8.66 27.58
N LEU A 181 -5.74 8.70 28.91
CA LEU A 181 -6.94 9.12 29.66
C LEU A 181 -7.43 10.52 29.25
N LYS A 182 -6.53 11.40 28.81
CA LYS A 182 -6.89 12.73 28.27
C LYS A 182 -7.64 12.60 26.94
N LEU A 183 -7.20 11.70 26.06
CA LEU A 183 -7.87 11.42 24.79
C LEU A 183 -9.23 10.75 25.03
N GLU A 184 -9.30 9.77 25.91
CA GLU A 184 -10.55 9.08 26.27
C GLU A 184 -11.61 10.04 26.79
N ARG A 185 -11.25 10.93 27.73
CA ARG A 185 -12.15 11.97 28.22
C ARG A 185 -12.67 12.87 27.10
N LYS A 186 -11.80 13.26 26.15
CA LYS A 186 -12.22 14.10 25.03
C LYS A 186 -13.12 13.36 24.05
N ILE A 187 -12.87 12.06 23.82
CA ILE A 187 -13.75 11.20 23.02
C ILE A 187 -15.15 11.15 23.64
N MET A 188 -15.24 10.90 24.96
CA MET A 188 -16.52 10.86 25.68
C MET A 188 -17.26 12.19 25.60
N GLU A 189 -16.57 13.31 25.79
CA GLU A 189 -17.17 14.65 25.69
C GLU A 189 -17.80 14.89 24.32
N ILE A 190 -17.11 14.53 23.23
CA ILE A 190 -17.63 14.70 21.86
C ILE A 190 -18.79 13.73 21.61
N HIS A 191 -18.67 12.46 22.04
CA HIS A 191 -19.72 11.46 21.90
C HIS A 191 -21.02 11.92 22.57
N GLN A 192 -20.94 12.41 23.81
CA GLN A 192 -22.08 12.85 24.61
C GLN A 192 -22.75 14.12 24.07
N ASN A 193 -21.95 15.10 23.63
CA ASN A 193 -22.46 16.45 23.38
C ASN A 193 -22.65 16.78 21.89
N GLU A 194 -21.88 16.16 20.99
CA GLU A 194 -21.83 16.57 19.58
C GLU A 194 -22.41 15.53 18.61
N LEU A 195 -22.40 14.24 18.97
CA LEU A 195 -22.77 13.15 18.05
C LEU A 195 -24.14 12.52 18.30
N ARG A 196 -24.84 12.94 19.36
CA ARG A 196 -26.17 12.43 19.71
C ARG A 196 -27.17 12.52 18.55
N GLY A 197 -27.92 11.44 18.35
CA GLY A 197 -28.92 11.28 17.29
C GLY A 197 -28.33 10.90 15.94
N GLN A 198 -27.01 10.75 15.80
CA GLN A 198 -26.42 10.29 14.55
C GLN A 198 -26.56 8.79 14.42
N SER A 199 -27.06 8.35 13.25
CA SER A 199 -27.03 6.93 12.89
C SER A 199 -25.60 6.45 12.64
N PRO A 200 -25.32 5.14 12.74
CA PRO A 200 -24.01 4.59 12.43
C PRO A 200 -23.49 4.99 11.04
N ALA A 201 -24.36 4.94 10.02
CA ALA A 201 -24.00 5.34 8.66
C ALA A 201 -23.55 6.81 8.55
N LEU A 202 -24.14 7.71 9.34
CA LEU A 202 -23.78 9.12 9.37
C LEU A 202 -22.48 9.34 10.14
N ALA A 203 -22.30 8.70 11.30
CA ALA A 203 -21.06 8.77 12.07
C ALA A 203 -19.86 8.21 11.28
N GLU A 204 -20.06 7.09 10.57
CA GLU A 204 -19.08 6.50 9.65
C GLU A 204 -18.72 7.49 8.53
N LEU A 205 -19.72 8.13 7.90
CA LEU A 205 -19.48 9.13 6.85
C LEU A 205 -18.71 10.35 7.38
N ASN A 206 -19.05 10.83 8.57
CA ASN A 206 -18.36 11.93 9.23
C ASN A 206 -16.89 11.59 9.51
N LEU A 207 -16.61 10.35 9.94
CA LEU A 207 -15.25 9.84 10.07
C LEU A 207 -14.51 9.90 8.73
N LEU A 208 -15.11 9.39 7.65
CA LEU A 208 -14.50 9.42 6.32
C LEU A 208 -14.21 10.84 5.85
N GLN A 209 -15.15 11.77 6.07
CA GLN A 209 -15.00 13.18 5.71
C GLN A 209 -13.87 13.85 6.49
N ARG A 210 -13.75 13.58 7.79
CA ARG A 210 -12.65 14.11 8.57
C ARG A 210 -11.32 13.48 8.16
N ALA A 211 -11.26 12.15 8.05
CA ALA A 211 -10.05 11.41 7.77
C ALA A 211 -9.41 11.78 6.43
N HIS A 212 -10.19 12.06 5.37
CA HIS A 212 -9.62 12.38 4.05
C HIS A 212 -8.83 13.70 4.01
N THR A 213 -8.99 14.55 5.03
CA THR A 213 -8.27 15.82 5.15
C THR A 213 -6.85 15.63 5.72
N LEU A 214 -6.62 14.50 6.40
CA LEU A 214 -5.35 14.19 7.04
C LEU A 214 -4.26 13.86 6.01
N ASP A 215 -3.03 14.22 6.33
CA ASP A 215 -1.90 14.08 5.40
C ASP A 215 -1.53 12.62 5.11
N THR A 216 -1.77 11.71 6.06
CA THR A 216 -1.49 10.27 5.89
C THR A 216 -2.69 9.47 5.40
N TYR A 217 -3.79 10.12 5.00
CA TYR A 217 -4.96 9.45 4.45
C TYR A 217 -4.60 8.61 3.22
N GLY A 218 -4.85 7.31 3.30
CA GLY A 218 -4.56 6.35 2.24
C GLY A 218 -3.08 6.06 2.01
N VAL A 219 -2.17 6.52 2.89
CA VAL A 219 -0.74 6.26 2.75
C VAL A 219 -0.41 4.82 3.12
N ASP A 220 0.08 4.03 2.15
CA ASP A 220 0.81 2.78 2.40
C ASP A 220 2.31 3.05 2.37
N PRO A 221 2.98 3.22 3.52
CA PRO A 221 4.35 3.71 3.55
C PRO A 221 5.35 2.65 3.07
N HIS A 222 6.16 3.01 2.08
CA HIS A 222 7.31 2.23 1.63
C HIS A 222 8.59 2.76 2.27
N PRO A 223 9.27 1.98 3.14
CA PRO A 223 10.52 2.41 3.76
C PRO A 223 11.66 2.45 2.74
N CYS A 224 12.43 3.53 2.76
CA CYS A 224 13.60 3.74 1.92
C CYS A 224 14.60 4.66 2.64
N LYS A 225 15.75 4.90 1.99
CA LYS A 225 16.70 5.96 2.36
C LYS A 225 16.72 7.02 1.28
N ASP A 226 16.79 8.29 1.66
CA ASP A 226 17.07 9.35 0.71
C ASP A 226 18.55 9.33 0.27
N PHE A 227 18.98 10.35 -0.49
CA PHE A 227 20.37 10.49 -0.93
C PHE A 227 21.36 10.78 0.22
N THR A 228 20.87 11.27 1.37
CA THR A 228 21.69 11.52 2.57
C THR A 228 21.84 10.28 3.44
N GLY A 229 21.11 9.20 3.13
CA GLY A 229 21.05 7.99 3.96
C GLY A 229 19.98 8.04 5.05
N THR A 230 19.24 9.15 5.16
CA THR A 230 18.16 9.33 6.14
C THR A 230 16.95 8.49 5.76
N THR A 231 16.37 7.82 6.74
CA THR A 231 15.16 7.01 6.56
C THR A 231 13.99 7.89 6.11
N ALA A 232 13.38 7.51 5.00
CA ALA A 232 12.19 8.16 4.45
C ALA A 232 11.10 7.12 4.15
N PHE A 233 9.85 7.54 4.26
CA PHE A 233 8.68 6.74 3.92
C PHE A 233 7.98 7.36 2.71
N LEU A 234 7.87 6.58 1.65
CA LEU A 234 7.22 7.01 0.41
C LEU A 234 5.77 6.54 0.40
N GLY A 235 4.86 7.40 -0.05
CA GLY A 235 3.44 7.09 -0.17
C GLY A 235 2.87 7.52 -1.51
N PHE A 236 1.86 6.79 -1.99
CA PHE A 236 1.06 7.17 -3.15
C PHE A 236 -0.39 7.28 -2.70
N THR A 237 -1.01 8.43 -2.89
CA THR A 237 -2.39 8.68 -2.46
C THR A 237 -3.19 9.38 -3.55
N ALA A 238 -4.48 9.58 -3.32
CA ALA A 238 -5.32 10.37 -4.23
C ALA A 238 -4.79 11.79 -4.48
N ARG A 239 -4.06 12.37 -3.52
CA ARG A 239 -3.47 13.72 -3.64
C ARG A 239 -2.22 13.76 -4.51
N GLY A 240 -1.43 12.70 -4.50
CA GLY A 240 -0.14 12.66 -5.20
C GLY A 240 0.86 11.68 -4.61
N PHE A 241 2.11 11.83 -5.03
CA PHE A 241 3.27 11.20 -4.41
C PHE A 241 3.71 11.99 -3.17
N MET A 242 3.94 11.31 -2.06
CA MET A 242 4.32 11.91 -0.79
C MET A 242 5.59 11.28 -0.21
N VAL A 243 6.36 12.10 0.48
CA VAL A 243 7.59 11.71 1.18
C VAL A 243 7.48 12.19 2.62
N PHE A 244 7.66 11.25 3.56
CA PHE A 244 7.68 11.53 4.99
C PHE A 244 9.06 11.20 5.56
N GLN A 245 9.54 12.05 6.46
CA GLN A 245 10.70 11.78 7.31
C GLN A 245 10.24 11.96 8.77
N GLY A 246 10.31 10.88 9.55
CA GLY A 246 9.58 10.80 10.82
C GLY A 246 8.08 11.06 10.61
N ASN A 247 7.52 11.98 11.40
CA ASN A 247 6.11 12.36 11.33
C ASN A 247 5.85 13.58 10.44
N LYS A 248 6.86 14.10 9.75
CA LYS A 248 6.75 15.32 8.92
C LYS A 248 6.70 14.95 7.45
N ARG A 249 5.73 15.51 6.74
CA ARG A 249 5.69 15.45 5.27
C ARG A 249 6.71 16.44 4.71
N ILE A 250 7.71 15.93 4.00
CA ILE A 250 8.78 16.72 3.38
C ILE A 250 8.41 17.10 1.94
N HIS A 251 7.80 16.18 1.18
CA HIS A 251 7.35 16.44 -0.18
C HIS A 251 5.91 16.00 -0.43
N LEU A 252 5.21 16.78 -1.25
CA LEU A 252 3.95 16.43 -1.90
C LEU A 252 4.07 16.86 -3.37
N LEU A 253 4.12 15.88 -4.28
CA LEU A 253 4.04 16.11 -5.71
C LEU A 253 2.67 15.66 -6.20
N LYS A 254 1.84 16.61 -6.63
CA LYS A 254 0.52 16.29 -7.18
C LYS A 254 0.67 15.47 -8.45
N TRP A 255 -0.34 14.69 -8.81
CA TRP A 255 -0.26 13.82 -9.99
C TRP A 255 -0.02 14.57 -11.31
N ALA A 256 -0.48 15.83 -11.41
CA ALA A 256 -0.17 16.71 -12.54
C ALA A 256 1.34 17.00 -12.66
N ASP A 257 1.99 17.15 -11.51
CA ASP A 257 3.41 17.50 -11.36
C ASP A 257 4.34 16.29 -11.47
N VAL A 258 3.84 15.07 -11.25
CA VAL A 258 4.61 13.83 -11.44
C VAL A 258 4.66 13.49 -12.92
N SER A 259 5.83 13.58 -13.54
CA SER A 259 6.05 13.21 -14.94
C SER A 259 6.16 11.71 -15.10
N LYS A 260 7.13 11.06 -14.44
CA LYS A 260 7.36 9.61 -14.54
C LYS A 260 8.12 9.05 -13.34
N PHE A 261 8.01 7.73 -13.17
CA PHE A 261 8.81 6.94 -12.24
C PHE A 261 9.80 6.06 -13.00
N LYS A 262 11.04 6.01 -12.53
CA LYS A 262 12.08 5.09 -13.02
C LYS A 262 12.69 4.34 -11.84
N PHE A 263 13.31 3.19 -12.12
CA PHE A 263 14.14 2.52 -11.12
C PHE A 263 15.30 1.79 -11.79
N GLU A 264 16.41 1.70 -11.08
CA GLU A 264 17.61 0.98 -11.47
C GLU A 264 18.22 0.30 -10.24
N GLY A 265 18.34 -1.04 -10.29
CA GLY A 265 18.78 -1.80 -9.13
C GLY A 265 17.91 -1.51 -7.90
N LYS A 266 18.52 -0.93 -6.86
CA LYS A 266 17.86 -0.53 -5.61
C LYS A 266 17.39 0.94 -5.59
N THR A 267 17.71 1.70 -6.63
CA THR A 267 17.50 3.14 -6.70
C THR A 267 16.21 3.46 -7.43
N PHE A 268 15.36 4.26 -6.80
CA PHE A 268 14.07 4.72 -7.29
C PHE A 268 14.13 6.21 -7.59
N TYR A 269 13.65 6.60 -8.76
CA TYR A 269 13.66 7.98 -9.23
C TYR A 269 12.23 8.49 -9.46
N VAL A 270 11.94 9.65 -8.91
CA VAL A 270 10.71 10.41 -9.16
C VAL A 270 11.06 11.66 -9.93
N ILE A 271 10.56 11.74 -11.16
CA ILE A 271 10.81 12.87 -12.03
C ILE A 271 9.50 13.65 -12.15
N GLY A 272 9.55 14.93 -11.81
CA GLY A 272 8.40 15.81 -11.84
C GLY A 272 8.78 17.28 -12.02
N VAL A 273 7.82 18.15 -11.77
CA VAL A 273 7.99 19.60 -11.82
C VAL A 273 7.47 20.19 -10.51
N GLN A 274 8.23 21.08 -9.88
CA GLN A 274 7.79 21.80 -8.69
C GLN A 274 8.22 23.26 -8.80
N ARG A 275 7.27 24.20 -8.63
CA ARG A 275 7.50 25.64 -8.83
C ARG A 275 8.17 25.93 -10.19
N GLU A 276 7.63 25.33 -11.25
CA GLU A 276 8.09 25.45 -12.64
C GLU A 276 9.51 24.95 -12.92
N LYS A 277 10.20 24.39 -11.91
CA LYS A 277 11.51 23.76 -12.06
C LYS A 277 11.38 22.26 -12.13
N LYS A 278 12.20 21.64 -12.97
CA LYS A 278 12.33 20.19 -13.02
C LYS A 278 12.86 19.68 -11.68
N LEU A 279 12.17 18.70 -11.11
CA LEU A 279 12.54 18.06 -9.86
C LEU A 279 12.87 16.59 -10.13
N VAL A 280 13.99 16.11 -9.60
CA VAL A 280 14.35 14.70 -9.59
C VAL A 280 14.63 14.31 -8.15
N LEU A 281 13.79 13.43 -7.60
CA LEU A 281 13.98 12.85 -6.26
C LEU A 281 14.54 11.44 -6.41
N THR A 282 15.52 11.10 -5.57
CA THR A 282 16.22 9.82 -5.60
C THR A 282 16.13 9.14 -4.24
N PHE A 283 15.73 7.87 -4.23
CA PHE A 283 15.57 7.06 -3.04
C PHE A 283 16.19 5.68 -3.21
N HIS A 284 16.71 5.10 -2.14
CA HIS A 284 17.34 3.79 -2.11
C HIS A 284 16.51 2.83 -1.26
N THR A 285 16.10 1.72 -1.86
CA THR A 285 15.40 0.63 -1.17
C THR A 285 16.38 -0.44 -0.67
N SER A 286 15.93 -1.32 0.22
CA SER A 286 16.78 -2.41 0.75
C SER A 286 17.17 -3.44 -0.33
N THR A 287 16.26 -3.72 -1.28
CA THR A 287 16.43 -4.75 -2.31
C THR A 287 15.91 -4.28 -3.68
N PRO A 288 16.44 -4.80 -4.80
CA PRO A 288 15.90 -4.48 -6.12
C PRO A 288 14.44 -4.93 -6.31
N ALA A 289 14.03 -5.99 -5.61
CA ALA A 289 12.65 -6.47 -5.60
C ALA A 289 11.70 -5.43 -4.96
N ALA A 290 12.10 -4.85 -3.82
CA ALA A 290 11.36 -3.77 -3.17
C ALA A 290 11.28 -2.52 -4.06
N CYS A 291 12.39 -2.16 -4.72
CA CYS A 291 12.41 -1.04 -5.68
C CYS A 291 11.45 -1.24 -6.85
N LYS A 292 11.45 -2.44 -7.44
CA LYS A 292 10.55 -2.82 -8.53
C LYS A 292 9.09 -2.80 -8.08
N HIS A 293 8.80 -3.26 -6.86
CA HIS A 293 7.46 -3.23 -6.28
C HIS A 293 7.00 -1.77 -6.11
N LEU A 294 7.80 -0.94 -5.45
CA LEU A 294 7.56 0.49 -5.27
C LEU A 294 7.26 1.20 -6.61
N TRP A 295 8.06 0.91 -7.64
CA TRP A 295 7.83 1.46 -8.98
C TRP A 295 6.49 1.04 -9.57
N LYS A 296 6.11 -0.24 -9.45
CA LYS A 296 4.79 -0.70 -9.91
C LYS A 296 3.67 0.00 -9.17
N CYS A 297 3.76 0.13 -7.84
CA CYS A 297 2.79 0.86 -7.03
C CYS A 297 2.65 2.32 -7.49
N GLY A 298 3.77 3.00 -7.76
CA GLY A 298 3.75 4.36 -8.30
C GLY A 298 3.09 4.47 -9.67
N VAL A 299 3.43 3.57 -10.60
CA VAL A 299 2.82 3.55 -11.94
C VAL A 299 1.32 3.24 -11.88
N GLU A 300 0.90 2.28 -11.05
CA GLU A 300 -0.51 1.95 -10.85
C GLU A 300 -1.30 3.13 -10.28
N ASN A 301 -0.79 3.79 -9.24
CA ASN A 301 -1.45 4.94 -8.63
C ASN A 301 -1.49 6.15 -9.57
N GLN A 302 -0.40 6.42 -10.30
CA GLN A 302 -0.40 7.47 -11.33
C GLN A 302 -1.44 7.18 -12.41
N ALA A 303 -1.51 5.94 -12.90
CA ALA A 303 -2.52 5.52 -13.86
C ALA A 303 -3.95 5.73 -13.32
N PHE A 304 -4.23 5.28 -12.10
CA PHE A 304 -5.55 5.37 -11.49
C PHE A 304 -6.00 6.83 -11.28
N TYR A 305 -5.16 7.67 -10.67
CA TYR A 305 -5.57 9.03 -10.27
C TYR A 305 -5.32 10.11 -11.35
N LYS A 306 -4.31 9.95 -12.21
CA LYS A 306 -3.94 10.97 -13.21
C LYS A 306 -4.70 10.81 -14.52
N CYS A 307 -4.89 9.58 -15.00
CA CYS A 307 -5.39 9.35 -16.36
C CYS A 307 -6.89 9.60 -16.47
N ALA A 308 -7.31 10.13 -17.63
CA ALA A 308 -8.72 10.40 -17.90
C ALA A 308 -9.50 9.14 -18.30
N LYS A 309 -8.86 8.22 -19.03
CA LYS A 309 -9.46 6.97 -19.50
C LYS A 309 -8.45 5.83 -19.41
N SER A 310 -8.92 4.64 -19.02
CA SER A 310 -8.08 3.44 -18.93
C SER A 310 -7.57 2.96 -20.29
N SER A 311 -8.38 3.13 -21.34
CA SER A 311 -8.03 2.76 -22.72
C SER A 311 -6.82 3.50 -23.30
N GLN A 312 -6.48 4.67 -22.75
CA GLN A 312 -5.34 5.48 -23.18
C GLN A 312 -4.03 5.11 -22.48
N ILE A 313 -4.08 4.25 -21.46
CA ILE A 313 -2.90 3.91 -20.68
C ILE A 313 -2.00 2.96 -21.47
N LYS A 314 -0.79 3.44 -21.72
CA LYS A 314 0.28 2.70 -22.39
C LYS A 314 1.08 1.88 -21.39
N THR A 315 1.76 0.84 -21.90
CA THR A 315 2.75 0.09 -21.14
C THR A 315 3.92 1.01 -20.77
N VAL A 316 4.27 1.04 -19.48
CA VAL A 316 5.42 1.80 -18.95
C VAL A 316 6.62 0.85 -18.85
N SER A 317 7.80 1.34 -19.21
CA SER A 317 9.08 0.64 -19.06
C SER A 317 9.90 1.28 -17.95
N SER A 318 10.58 0.47 -17.14
CA SER A 318 11.47 0.98 -16.09
C SER A 318 12.74 1.63 -16.62
N SER A 319 13.17 1.26 -17.83
CA SER A 319 14.35 1.80 -18.53
C SER A 319 13.99 2.28 -19.94
N SER A 320 14.77 3.23 -20.48
CA SER A 320 14.66 3.70 -21.88
C SER A 320 15.33 2.75 -22.88
N ILE A 321 16.22 1.87 -22.40
CA ILE A 321 16.92 0.89 -23.23
C ILE A 321 15.93 -0.22 -23.64
N PHE A 322 15.75 -0.40 -24.96
CA PHE A 322 14.92 -1.46 -25.54
C PHE A 322 15.40 -2.84 -25.05
N PHE A 323 14.46 -3.70 -24.63
CA PHE A 323 14.65 -5.10 -24.19
C PHE A 323 15.29 -5.39 -22.81
N LYS A 324 15.84 -4.41 -22.08
CA LYS A 324 16.39 -4.62 -20.72
C LYS A 324 15.49 -4.14 -19.56
N GLY A 325 14.35 -3.52 -19.87
CA GLY A 325 13.46 -2.91 -18.86
C GLY A 325 12.34 -3.81 -18.35
N THR A 326 11.96 -3.65 -17.08
CA THR A 326 10.69 -4.19 -16.58
C THR A 326 9.56 -3.42 -17.24
N ARG A 327 8.67 -4.13 -17.93
CA ARG A 327 7.44 -3.55 -18.49
C ARG A 327 6.26 -3.80 -17.57
N PHE A 328 5.43 -2.80 -17.41
CA PHE A 328 4.20 -2.88 -16.64
C PHE A 328 3.08 -2.13 -17.34
N ARG A 329 1.88 -2.71 -17.36
CA ARG A 329 0.69 -2.08 -17.90
C ARG A 329 -0.39 -2.14 -16.84
N TYR A 330 -0.92 -0.98 -16.49
CA TYR A 330 -2.08 -0.88 -15.61
C TYR A 330 -3.29 -1.61 -16.22
N SER A 331 -4.06 -2.27 -15.36
CA SER A 331 -5.30 -2.96 -15.73
C SER A 331 -6.37 -2.61 -14.71
N GLY A 332 -7.55 -2.19 -15.20
CA GLY A 332 -8.66 -1.71 -14.37
C GLY A 332 -9.21 -0.38 -14.89
N ARG A 333 -10.27 0.12 -14.25
CA ARG A 333 -10.80 1.47 -14.49
C ARG A 333 -9.92 2.52 -13.83
N VAL A 334 -9.86 3.73 -14.38
CA VAL A 334 -9.23 4.88 -13.69
C VAL A 334 -10.24 5.57 -12.77
N ALA A 335 -9.78 6.38 -11.81
CA ALA A 335 -10.62 7.02 -10.81
C ALA A 335 -11.84 7.74 -11.41
N LYS A 336 -11.66 8.45 -12.54
CA LYS A 336 -12.76 9.14 -13.23
C LYS A 336 -13.83 8.18 -13.76
N GLU A 337 -13.41 7.06 -14.35
CA GLU A 337 -14.32 6.02 -14.85
C GLU A 337 -15.02 5.28 -13.70
N VAL A 338 -14.33 5.10 -12.56
CA VAL A 338 -14.93 4.52 -11.35
C VAL A 338 -16.03 5.42 -10.81
N ILE A 339 -15.76 6.74 -10.68
CA ILE A 339 -16.76 7.71 -10.23
C ILE A 339 -17.95 7.78 -11.22
N GLU A 340 -17.68 7.80 -12.52
CA GLU A 340 -18.73 7.81 -13.55
C GLU A 340 -19.57 6.53 -13.53
N ALA A 341 -18.96 5.37 -13.26
CA ALA A 341 -19.71 4.13 -13.14
C ALA A 341 -20.51 4.07 -11.82
N SER A 342 -19.94 4.58 -10.73
CA SER A 342 -20.60 4.68 -9.43
C SER A 342 -21.86 5.55 -9.49
N SER A 343 -21.80 6.70 -10.18
CA SER A 343 -22.96 7.59 -10.33
C SER A 343 -24.12 6.98 -11.13
N LYS A 344 -23.86 5.93 -11.93
CA LYS A 344 -24.86 5.20 -12.72
C LYS A 344 -25.50 4.03 -11.98
N ILE A 345 -25.12 3.77 -10.73
CA ILE A 345 -25.70 2.69 -9.93
C ILE A 345 -27.17 3.01 -9.63
N GLN A 346 -28.06 2.18 -10.18
CA GLN A 346 -29.50 2.21 -9.97
C GLN A 346 -29.94 0.88 -9.34
N ARG A 347 -29.72 0.76 -8.04
CA ARG A 347 -30.28 -0.31 -7.21
C ARG A 347 -30.56 0.23 -5.81
N ASP A 348 -31.39 -0.48 -5.08
CA ASP A 348 -31.51 -0.26 -3.64
C ASP A 348 -30.18 -0.62 -2.96
N PRO A 349 -29.67 0.24 -2.06
CA PRO A 349 -28.46 -0.06 -1.32
C PRO A 349 -28.58 -1.40 -0.58
N PRO A 350 -27.55 -2.26 -0.64
CA PRO A 350 -27.56 -3.50 0.12
C PRO A 350 -27.53 -3.18 1.63
N VAL A 351 -28.15 -4.06 2.43
CA VAL A 351 -28.10 -3.95 3.89
C VAL A 351 -26.67 -4.14 4.36
N VAL A 352 -26.19 -3.19 5.17
CA VAL A 352 -24.85 -3.25 5.77
C VAL A 352 -24.93 -3.98 7.10
N HIS A 353 -24.34 -5.17 7.16
CA HIS A 353 -24.18 -5.92 8.41
C HIS A 353 -22.95 -5.41 9.15
N ARG A 354 -23.17 -4.66 10.24
CA ARG A 354 -22.10 -4.08 11.06
C ARG A 354 -21.61 -5.09 12.08
N SER A 355 -20.30 -5.30 12.13
CA SER A 355 -19.65 -6.11 13.17
C SER A 355 -19.33 -5.24 14.38
N GLN A 356 -19.83 -5.61 15.57
CA GLN A 356 -19.60 -4.88 16.82
C GLN A 356 -18.19 -5.07 17.37
N LEU A 357 -17.67 -4.08 18.10
CA LEU A 357 -16.42 -4.18 18.86
C LEU A 357 -16.50 -5.33 19.87
N GLY A 358 -15.72 -6.39 19.67
CA GLY A 358 -15.75 -7.62 20.49
C GLY A 358 -15.86 -8.91 19.67
N GLN A 359 -16.44 -8.87 18.46
CA GLN A 359 -16.43 -10.01 17.53
C GLN A 359 -15.16 -10.03 16.66
N SER A 360 -14.46 -8.90 16.54
CA SER A 360 -13.23 -8.83 15.77
C SER A 360 -12.05 -9.41 16.57
N ARG A 361 -11.53 -10.54 16.09
CA ARG A 361 -10.38 -11.26 16.66
C ARG A 361 -9.08 -10.43 16.71
N SER A 362 -9.02 -9.28 16.02
CA SER A 362 -7.84 -8.40 16.07
C SER A 362 -7.73 -7.60 17.37
N TYR A 363 -8.82 -7.39 18.11
CA TYR A 363 -8.79 -6.69 19.40
C TYR A 363 -8.32 -7.60 20.56
N ASN A 364 -8.68 -8.88 20.52
CA ASN A 364 -8.35 -9.85 21.59
C ASN A 364 -7.04 -10.63 21.39
N SER A 365 -6.46 -10.64 20.17
CA SER A 365 -5.23 -11.40 19.86
C SER A 365 -3.93 -10.61 20.09
N LEU A 366 -3.99 -9.42 20.67
CA LEU A 366 -2.83 -8.55 20.93
C LEU A 366 -2.72 -8.12 22.40
N SER A 367 -3.53 -8.70 23.29
CA SER A 367 -3.31 -8.60 24.72
C SER A 367 -2.17 -9.53 25.12
N HIS A 368 -1.06 -8.91 25.51
CA HIS A 368 0.05 -9.45 26.27
C HIS A 368 1.23 -10.12 25.51
N LYS A 369 2.40 -9.53 25.78
CA LYS A 369 3.80 -9.92 25.52
C LYS A 369 4.39 -9.56 24.14
N GLN A 370 5.33 -8.60 24.17
CA GLN A 370 6.24 -8.14 23.11
C GLN A 370 5.69 -7.27 21.96
N LEU A 371 5.29 -6.02 22.23
CA LEU A 371 5.34 -4.94 21.23
C LEU A 371 5.91 -3.63 21.81
N ILE A 372 6.95 -3.75 22.65
CA ILE A 372 7.88 -2.62 22.86
C ILE A 372 8.91 -2.69 21.74
N MET A 373 8.77 -1.83 20.72
CA MET A 373 9.90 -1.53 19.84
C MET A 373 10.73 -0.46 20.51
N ASN A 374 11.78 -0.90 21.21
CA ASN A 374 12.93 -0.06 21.53
C ASN A 374 13.48 0.49 20.21
N MET A 375 13.48 1.81 20.07
CA MET A 375 14.33 2.50 19.11
C MET A 375 15.64 2.81 19.82
N GLU A 376 16.56 1.85 19.83
CA GLU A 376 17.94 2.16 20.19
C GLU A 376 18.62 2.78 18.95
N PRO A 377 19.16 4.01 19.04
CA PRO A 377 19.78 4.66 17.89
C PRO A 377 21.10 3.97 17.56
N LEU A 378 21.20 3.42 16.35
CA LEU A 378 22.46 2.91 15.81
C LEU A 378 23.47 4.06 15.74
N LEU A 379 24.47 4.03 16.62
CA LEU A 379 25.64 4.88 16.52
C LEU A 379 26.47 4.51 15.27
N PRO A 380 27.14 5.47 14.61
CA PRO A 380 28.00 5.16 13.47
C PRO A 380 29.21 4.33 13.92
N ALA A 381 29.50 3.25 13.19
CA ALA A 381 30.74 2.50 13.35
C ALA A 381 31.94 3.43 13.07
N LEU A 382 32.75 3.69 14.09
CA LEU A 382 34.04 4.33 13.92
C LEU A 382 35.01 3.34 13.27
N SER A 383 35.79 3.90 12.35
CA SER A 383 36.85 3.24 11.58
C SER A 383 37.91 2.60 12.49
N SER A 384 38.08 1.29 12.39
CA SER A 384 39.27 0.59 12.86
C SER A 384 40.38 0.75 11.81
N THR A 385 41.47 1.41 12.20
CA THR A 385 42.75 1.34 11.49
C THR A 385 43.85 1.08 12.50
N LYS A 386 44.51 -0.08 12.34
CA LYS A 386 45.92 -0.40 12.67
C LYS A 386 46.25 -0.45 14.18
N GLU A 387 47.10 -1.35 14.68
CA GLU A 387 48.23 -2.07 14.11
C GLU A 387 48.62 -3.25 15.02
N HIS A 388 49.33 -4.23 14.47
CA HIS A 388 49.94 -5.36 15.17
C HIS A 388 50.96 -4.93 16.24
N ARG A 389 50.99 -5.66 17.37
CA ARG A 389 52.26 -6.15 17.92
C ARG A 389 52.04 -7.33 18.87
N ASP A 390 52.73 -8.42 18.55
CA ASP A 390 52.94 -9.63 19.37
C ASP A 390 53.60 -9.32 20.72
N THR A 391 53.28 -10.07 21.78
CA THR A 391 54.23 -10.99 22.49
C THR A 391 53.56 -11.75 23.65
N SER A 392 53.47 -13.07 23.49
CA SER A 392 53.91 -14.16 24.39
C SER A 392 53.91 -14.07 25.94
N LEU A 393 53.32 -15.13 26.53
CA LEU A 393 53.82 -16.05 27.59
C LEU A 393 53.71 -15.69 29.10
N GLY A 394 53.40 -16.75 29.86
CA GLY A 394 53.55 -16.94 31.32
C GLY A 394 52.21 -17.30 31.99
N GLU A 395 51.87 -18.57 32.32
CA GLU A 395 52.37 -19.38 33.48
C GLU A 395 52.21 -18.62 34.80
N GLU A 396 51.71 -19.12 35.93
CA GLU A 396 51.37 -20.43 36.51
C GLU A 396 50.52 -20.05 37.76
N GLU A 397 49.41 -20.73 38.08
CA GLU A 397 49.33 -21.87 39.01
C GLU A 397 49.23 -21.49 40.50
N SER A 398 48.35 -22.25 41.18
CA SER A 398 48.36 -22.59 42.62
C SER A 398 47.76 -21.57 43.60
N ALA A 399 47.20 -21.94 44.75
CA ALA A 399 46.60 -23.16 45.27
C ALA A 399 46.19 -22.83 46.72
N ILE A 400 44.97 -23.23 47.10
CA ILE A 400 44.62 -23.94 48.35
C ILE A 400 45.03 -23.31 49.70
N THR A 401 44.01 -22.99 50.51
CA THR A 401 43.73 -23.42 51.92
C THR A 401 42.82 -22.35 52.55
N GLY A 402 41.70 -22.63 53.24
CA GLY A 402 41.29 -23.79 54.01
C GLY A 402 41.16 -23.37 55.47
N THR A 403 40.00 -23.66 56.09
CA THR A 403 39.59 -23.41 57.51
C THR A 403 39.04 -22.00 57.80
N GLY A 404 37.91 -21.77 58.46
CA GLY A 404 36.97 -22.61 59.21
C GLY A 404 36.50 -21.81 60.43
N ALA A 405 35.23 -21.41 60.49
CA ALA A 405 34.49 -21.11 61.74
C ALA A 405 33.05 -20.67 61.42
N GLU A 406 32.10 -21.44 61.91
CA GLU A 406 30.67 -21.17 61.95
C GLU A 406 30.35 -20.04 62.95
N VAL A 407 29.49 -19.09 62.57
CA VAL A 407 28.52 -18.46 63.48
C VAL A 407 27.25 -18.16 62.68
N GLU A 408 26.17 -18.85 63.02
CA GLU A 408 24.81 -18.57 62.56
C GLU A 408 24.33 -17.18 63.01
N ARG A 409 23.71 -16.43 62.10
CA ARG A 409 22.48 -15.66 62.37
C ARG A 409 21.79 -15.26 61.07
N ARG A 410 20.58 -15.80 60.92
CA ARG A 410 19.40 -15.32 60.17
C ARG A 410 19.60 -14.09 59.28
N GLU A 411 19.28 -14.23 58.00
CA GLU A 411 18.08 -13.63 57.41
C GLU A 411 17.81 -14.23 56.03
N GLN A 412 16.57 -14.08 55.60
CA GLN A 412 15.82 -14.97 54.72
C GLN A 412 15.73 -14.33 53.34
N GLU A 413 16.41 -14.88 52.33
CA GLU A 413 16.25 -14.47 50.93
C GLU A 413 16.11 -15.70 50.03
N VAL A 414 15.18 -15.57 49.08
CA VAL A 414 14.61 -16.60 48.21
C VAL A 414 15.60 -16.94 47.09
N GLU A 415 15.89 -18.24 46.91
CA GLU A 415 16.65 -18.78 45.80
C GLU A 415 15.95 -18.58 44.45
N GLU A 416 16.62 -17.93 43.51
CA GLU A 416 16.44 -18.16 42.07
C GLU A 416 17.31 -19.36 41.66
N GLY A 417 16.67 -20.52 41.47
CA GLY A 417 17.26 -21.66 40.81
C GLY A 417 16.95 -21.65 39.32
N GLU A 418 17.99 -21.52 38.49
CA GLU A 418 17.95 -21.89 37.08
C GLU A 418 17.79 -23.41 36.96
N GLU A 419 16.72 -23.88 36.30
CA GLU A 419 16.66 -25.24 35.77
C GLU A 419 16.33 -25.22 34.28
N MET A 420 17.30 -25.70 33.51
CA MET A 420 17.29 -25.87 32.07
C MET A 420 16.37 -27.04 31.70
N GLY A 421 15.13 -26.74 31.33
CA GLY A 421 14.18 -27.68 30.74
C GLY A 421 14.02 -27.46 29.24
N SER A 422 14.71 -28.27 28.45
CA SER A 422 14.43 -28.49 27.02
C SER A 422 12.93 -28.74 26.79
N LEU A 423 12.33 -28.14 25.73
CA LEU A 423 11.35 -28.77 24.82
C LEU A 423 10.81 -27.77 23.76
N THR A 424 11.16 -28.08 22.50
CA THR A 424 10.37 -27.92 21.25
C THR A 424 9.83 -26.55 20.81
N ILE A 425 10.34 -26.12 19.65
CA ILE A 425 9.83 -25.02 18.82
C ILE A 425 8.36 -25.27 18.49
N SER A 426 7.46 -24.44 19.02
CA SER A 426 6.10 -24.35 18.50
C SER A 426 5.99 -23.10 17.63
N ASP A 427 5.84 -23.36 16.32
CA ASP A 427 5.28 -22.42 15.37
C ASP A 427 3.91 -21.88 15.85
N MET A 428 3.55 -20.72 15.28
CA MET A 428 2.19 -20.16 15.15
C MET A 428 1.74 -19.09 16.17
N ALA A 429 2.01 -17.82 15.83
CA ALA A 429 1.03 -16.73 15.86
C ALA A 429 1.54 -15.49 15.09
N TYR A 430 1.80 -15.63 13.79
CA TYR A 430 2.10 -14.48 12.93
C TYR A 430 0.80 -13.76 12.56
N SER A 431 0.56 -12.58 13.12
CA SER A 431 -0.52 -11.68 12.72
C SER A 431 -0.04 -10.78 11.57
N PRO A 432 -0.59 -10.90 10.34
CA PRO A 432 -0.19 -10.11 9.17
C PRO A 432 -0.60 -8.62 9.26
N CYS A 433 -0.93 -8.14 10.46
CA CYS A 433 -1.42 -6.79 10.77
C CYS A 433 -0.45 -5.94 11.61
N ALA A 434 0.71 -6.44 12.03
CA ALA A 434 1.62 -5.65 12.87
C ALA A 434 2.62 -4.78 12.06
N SER A 435 2.89 -3.60 12.61
CA SER A 435 3.86 -2.54 12.23
C SER A 435 3.36 -1.43 11.28
N MET A 436 3.19 -0.22 11.84
CA MET A 436 4.07 0.97 11.65
C MET A 436 4.02 1.90 12.91
N LEU A 437 5.03 2.78 13.01
CA LEU A 437 5.47 3.71 14.08
C LEU A 437 4.48 4.14 15.20
N PRO A 438 4.96 4.27 16.46
CA PRO A 438 4.17 4.83 17.55
C PRO A 438 3.97 6.36 17.42
N THR A 439 2.72 6.82 17.58
CA THR A 439 2.37 8.24 17.77
C THR A 439 2.97 8.77 19.06
N PRO A 440 3.72 9.89 19.11
CA PRO A 440 3.94 10.61 20.36
C PRO A 440 2.69 11.44 20.70
N VAL A 441 2.20 11.33 21.92
CA VAL A 441 1.29 12.33 22.51
C VAL A 441 2.22 13.31 23.21
N GLU A 442 2.34 14.54 22.69
CA GLU A 442 3.10 15.57 23.41
C GLU A 442 2.32 16.02 24.66
N GLU A 443 2.96 15.93 25.81
CA GLU A 443 2.60 16.65 27.02
C GLU A 443 3.73 17.65 27.35
N GLY A 444 3.36 18.90 27.62
CA GLY A 444 4.13 19.78 28.50
C GLY A 444 5.01 20.85 27.86
N GLN A 445 4.50 22.08 27.94
CA GLN A 445 5.16 23.39 27.95
C GLN A 445 6.68 23.43 28.24
N GLY A 446 7.39 24.24 27.45
CA GLY A 446 8.58 24.94 27.90
C GLY A 446 9.77 24.92 26.93
N GLY A 447 9.94 26.02 26.20
CA GLY A 447 11.24 26.46 25.69
C GLY A 447 11.63 25.96 24.30
N VAL A 448 11.61 26.86 23.32
CA VAL A 448 12.71 27.08 22.37
C VAL A 448 12.45 28.34 21.54
N ASP A 449 12.88 29.48 22.09
CA ASP A 449 13.65 30.40 21.27
C ASP A 449 14.97 29.71 20.91
N PHE A 450 15.49 29.99 19.71
CA PHE A 450 16.58 29.32 19.00
C PHE A 450 16.19 28.08 18.18
N LEU A 451 15.68 28.31 16.97
CA LEU A 451 16.41 28.05 15.71
C LEU A 451 15.51 28.42 14.52
N PHE A 452 15.28 29.73 14.34
CA PHE A 452 14.93 30.27 13.03
C PHE A 452 16.18 30.24 12.14
N GLN A 453 16.42 29.10 11.49
CA GLN A 453 17.19 29.05 10.26
C GLN A 453 16.28 28.59 9.13
N SER A 454 15.95 29.56 8.28
CA SER A 454 15.24 29.47 7.01
C SER A 454 15.44 28.14 6.26
N PRO A 455 14.37 27.48 5.76
CA PRO A 455 14.44 26.28 4.91
C PRO A 455 14.84 26.61 3.46
N GLY A 456 15.75 27.58 3.27
CA GLY A 456 16.20 28.07 1.98
C GLY A 456 17.41 27.36 1.39
N ARG A 457 18.04 26.40 2.09
CA ARG A 457 19.35 25.82 1.66
C ARG A 457 19.34 24.38 1.16
N LEU A 458 18.21 23.67 1.20
CA LEU A 458 18.07 22.33 0.58
C LEU A 458 17.65 22.38 -0.90
N LEU A 459 17.46 23.59 -1.44
CA LEU A 459 17.23 23.89 -2.86
C LEU A 459 18.53 24.08 -3.66
N LYS A 460 19.62 23.42 -3.24
CA LYS A 460 20.76 23.14 -4.13
C LYS A 460 20.71 21.68 -4.54
N GLU A 461 20.02 21.50 -5.67
CA GLU A 461 20.23 20.44 -6.66
C GLU A 461 21.66 19.90 -6.56
N LEU A 462 21.81 18.68 -6.04
CA LEU A 462 23.01 17.89 -6.28
C LEU A 462 22.71 17.03 -7.50
N HIS A 463 23.42 17.40 -8.56
CA HIS A 463 23.55 16.77 -9.86
C HIS A 463 23.10 15.31 -9.87
N ALA A 464 21.93 15.11 -10.49
CA ALA A 464 21.60 13.82 -11.07
C ALA A 464 22.72 13.45 -12.06
N ASP A 465 23.23 12.23 -11.91
CA ASP A 465 24.00 11.47 -12.89
C ASP A 465 23.98 12.09 -14.32
N PRO A 466 25.15 12.49 -14.86
CA PRO A 466 25.26 13.05 -16.21
C PRO A 466 24.58 12.19 -17.28
N GLU A 467 24.61 10.86 -17.14
CA GLU A 467 23.96 9.94 -18.07
C GLU A 467 22.44 10.06 -18.03
N MET A 468 21.87 10.22 -16.83
CA MET A 468 20.43 10.41 -16.66
C MET A 468 19.98 11.79 -17.15
N GLN A 469 20.79 12.84 -16.96
CA GLN A 469 20.51 14.15 -17.54
C GLN A 469 20.53 14.09 -19.06
N ALA A 470 21.52 13.44 -19.66
CA ALA A 470 21.60 13.21 -21.10
C ALA A 470 20.40 12.39 -21.60
N GLU A 471 20.00 11.34 -20.89
CA GLU A 471 18.84 10.51 -21.24
C GLU A 471 17.53 11.31 -21.15
N LEU A 472 17.38 12.16 -20.14
CA LEU A 472 16.23 13.06 -19.98
C LEU A 472 16.18 14.15 -21.07
N GLN A 473 17.33 14.65 -21.50
CA GLN A 473 17.43 15.63 -22.57
C GLN A 473 17.09 15.00 -23.93
N ALA A 474 17.62 13.81 -24.21
CA ALA A 474 17.26 13.02 -25.38
C ALA A 474 15.76 12.64 -25.41
N GLU A 475 15.16 12.37 -24.25
CA GLU A 475 13.72 12.09 -24.17
C GLU A 475 12.87 13.35 -24.39
N ARG A 476 13.35 14.52 -23.95
CA ARG A 476 12.72 15.83 -24.22
C ARG A 476 12.72 16.15 -25.70
N GLU A 477 13.83 15.92 -26.39
CA GLU A 477 13.93 16.08 -27.85
C GLU A 477 12.96 15.14 -28.58
N ARG A 478 12.80 13.90 -28.08
CA ARG A 478 11.82 12.94 -28.65
C ARG A 478 10.37 13.35 -28.42
N GLU A 479 10.02 13.88 -27.25
CA GLU A 479 8.66 14.36 -26.98
C GLU A 479 8.34 15.62 -27.80
N LEU A 480 9.26 16.58 -27.88
CA LEU A 480 9.12 17.76 -28.75
C LEU A 480 8.97 17.36 -30.21
N ALA A 481 9.75 16.38 -30.69
CA ALA A 481 9.60 15.85 -32.04
C ALA A 481 8.24 15.17 -32.27
N ARG A 482 7.71 14.44 -31.28
CA ARG A 482 6.37 13.82 -31.36
C ARG A 482 5.25 14.85 -31.33
N GLU A 483 5.40 15.90 -30.55
CA GLU A 483 4.42 16.98 -30.42
C GLU A 483 4.41 17.85 -31.68
N ALA A 484 5.58 18.17 -32.23
CA ALA A 484 5.72 18.80 -33.55
C ALA A 484 5.11 17.93 -34.67
N LEU A 485 5.33 16.61 -34.63
CA LEU A 485 4.71 15.67 -35.57
C LEU A 485 3.18 15.66 -35.43
N ARG A 486 2.66 15.68 -34.20
CA ARG A 486 1.21 15.77 -33.93
C ARG A 486 0.61 17.08 -34.42
N GLN A 487 1.29 18.21 -34.19
CA GLN A 487 0.85 19.52 -34.67
C GLN A 487 0.89 19.60 -36.21
N SER A 488 1.90 19.00 -36.84
CA SER A 488 1.99 18.85 -38.29
C SER A 488 0.83 18.01 -38.86
N LEU A 489 0.44 16.93 -38.18
CA LEU A 489 -0.69 16.07 -38.55
C LEU A 489 -2.07 16.72 -38.36
N CYS A 490 -2.18 17.77 -37.54
CA CYS A 490 -3.42 18.50 -37.27
C CYS A 490 -3.64 19.71 -38.20
N SER A 491 -2.74 19.96 -39.16
CA SER A 491 -2.88 21.06 -40.13
C SER A 491 -3.67 20.61 -41.37
N PRO A 492 -4.79 21.25 -41.75
CA PRO A 492 -5.72 20.75 -42.79
C PRO A 492 -5.12 20.65 -44.21
N SER A 493 -3.94 21.22 -44.46
CA SER A 493 -3.33 21.33 -45.79
C SER A 493 -2.21 20.31 -46.07
N SER A 494 -1.75 19.51 -45.09
CA SER A 494 -0.54 18.67 -45.24
C SER A 494 -0.80 17.20 -45.65
N GLY A 495 -2.02 16.70 -45.49
CA GLY A 495 -2.34 15.27 -45.66
C GLY A 495 -2.05 14.70 -47.05
N ARG A 496 -2.25 15.47 -48.12
CA ARG A 496 -2.00 15.00 -49.51
C ARG A 496 -0.52 14.98 -49.89
N GLN A 497 0.28 15.93 -49.38
CA GLN A 497 1.71 16.00 -49.68
C GLN A 497 2.52 14.95 -48.89
N GLN A 498 2.15 14.69 -47.63
CA GLN A 498 2.82 13.69 -46.80
C GLN A 498 2.50 12.25 -47.22
N LEU A 499 1.27 11.97 -47.70
CA LEU A 499 0.94 10.65 -48.25
C LEU A 499 1.80 10.34 -49.48
N GLY A 500 2.00 11.31 -50.37
CA GLY A 500 2.89 11.17 -51.53
C GLY A 500 4.36 10.97 -51.15
N ALA A 501 4.83 11.60 -50.07
CA ALA A 501 6.19 11.39 -49.55
C ALA A 501 6.37 10.00 -48.92
N CYS A 502 5.39 9.54 -48.12
CA CYS A 502 5.38 8.20 -47.53
C CYS A 502 5.33 7.10 -48.60
N ILE A 503 4.47 7.25 -49.61
CA ILE A 503 4.37 6.29 -50.72
C ILE A 503 5.68 6.22 -51.49
N ARG A 504 6.34 7.36 -51.76
CA ARG A 504 7.65 7.39 -52.43
C ARG A 504 8.76 6.78 -51.58
N SER A 505 8.76 7.00 -50.27
CA SER A 505 9.73 6.39 -49.36
C SER A 505 9.53 4.87 -49.25
N ALA A 506 8.28 4.42 -49.13
CA ALA A 506 7.92 3.00 -49.12
C ALA A 506 8.31 2.33 -50.45
N ALA A 507 8.05 2.97 -51.59
CA ALA A 507 8.45 2.46 -52.91
C ALA A 507 9.97 2.32 -53.05
N ARG A 508 10.76 3.28 -52.53
CA ARG A 508 12.22 3.18 -52.52
C ARG A 508 12.71 2.04 -51.62
N LEU A 509 12.06 1.82 -50.48
CA LEU A 509 12.45 0.77 -49.54
C LEU A 509 12.12 -0.63 -50.07
N VAL A 510 10.98 -0.78 -50.75
CA VAL A 510 10.62 -2.00 -51.49
C VAL A 510 11.61 -2.23 -52.63
N ALA A 511 11.95 -1.21 -53.40
CA ALA A 511 12.94 -1.33 -54.48
C ALA A 511 14.34 -1.70 -53.97
N ALA A 512 14.77 -1.13 -52.84
CA ALA A 512 16.04 -1.51 -52.22
C ALA A 512 16.01 -2.96 -51.71
N ALA A 513 14.91 -3.37 -51.08
CA ALA A 513 14.73 -4.74 -50.60
C ALA A 513 14.68 -5.77 -51.74
N THR A 514 14.04 -5.45 -52.87
CA THR A 514 14.02 -6.34 -54.04
C THR A 514 15.38 -6.44 -54.70
N VAL A 515 16.14 -5.35 -54.81
CA VAL A 515 17.53 -5.37 -55.31
C VAL A 515 18.42 -6.22 -54.41
N ILE A 516 18.33 -6.04 -53.09
CA ILE A 516 19.08 -6.86 -52.13
C ILE A 516 18.68 -8.34 -52.25
N LEU A 517 17.38 -8.63 -52.38
CA LEU A 517 16.89 -10.00 -52.55
C LEU A 517 17.41 -10.63 -53.86
N LEU A 518 17.43 -9.89 -54.97
CA LEU A 518 17.95 -10.36 -56.26
C LEU A 518 19.46 -10.60 -56.26
N ILE A 519 20.22 -9.91 -55.40
CA ILE A 519 21.67 -10.11 -55.24
C ILE A 519 21.94 -11.31 -54.31
N LEU A 520 21.16 -11.45 -53.23
CA LEU A 520 21.39 -12.49 -52.23
C LEU A 520 20.81 -13.86 -52.62
N LEU A 521 19.71 -13.92 -53.38
CA LEU A 521 19.10 -15.20 -53.79
C LEU A 521 20.08 -16.09 -54.60
N PRO A 522 20.81 -15.57 -55.61
CA PRO A 522 21.77 -16.37 -56.38
C PRO A 522 22.99 -16.79 -55.57
N LEU A 523 23.35 -16.03 -54.54
CA LEU A 523 24.46 -16.37 -53.63
C LEU A 523 24.07 -17.47 -52.65
N LEU A 524 22.80 -17.49 -52.21
CA LEU A 524 22.25 -18.53 -51.33
C LEU A 524 21.88 -19.84 -52.07
N LEU A 525 21.66 -19.77 -53.38
CA LEU A 525 21.39 -20.95 -54.23
C LEU A 525 22.68 -21.62 -54.76
N LYS A 526 23.86 -21.06 -54.47
CA LYS A 526 25.18 -21.61 -54.86
C LYS A 526 25.95 -22.25 -53.69
N THR A 527 25.37 -22.27 -52.50
CA THR A 527 25.76 -23.08 -51.34
C THR A 527 24.76 -24.20 -51.17
#